data_AF-A0A7J9N7Z1-F1
#
_entry.id   AF-A0A7J9N7Z1-F1
#
_cell.length_a   1.000
_cell.length_b   1.000
_cell.length_c   1.000
_cell.angle_alpha   90.00
_cell.angle_beta   90.00
_cell.angle_gamma   90.00
#
_symmetry.space_group_name_H-M   'P 1'
#
loop_
_entity.id
_entity.type
_entity.pdbx_description
1 polymer ?
#
loop_
_entity_poly.entity_id
_entity_poly.type
_entity_poly.pdbx_seq_one_letter_code
_entity_poly.pdbx_strand_id
1 'polypeptide(L)'
;MPLGIFGTFNFMIVFQAKHNILMHQFHMLSVAGVFGGSLFSAMHGSLVTSSLIRETTENESTNKGYRFSQKEETYNIVTAHGYFGRLFFQ
;
A
#
# COMPACT_ATOMS: atom_id res chain seq x y z
N MET A 1 -10.57 -12.67 -23.10
CA MET A 1 -11.29 -11.59 -22.37
C MET A 1 -11.72 -10.54 -23.39
N PRO A 2 -12.98 -10.09 -23.40
CA PRO A 2 -13.43 -8.97 -24.24
C PRO A 2 -12.87 -7.62 -23.76
N LEU A 3 -12.65 -6.67 -24.66
CA LEU A 3 -12.11 -5.35 -24.33
C LEU A 3 -13.23 -4.38 -23.92
N GLY A 4 -13.51 -4.30 -22.61
CA GLY A 4 -14.47 -3.35 -22.05
C GLY A 4 -14.87 -3.70 -20.61
N ILE A 5 -15.44 -2.73 -19.88
CA ILE A 5 -15.85 -2.91 -18.48
C ILE A 5 -16.89 -4.03 -18.36
N PHE A 6 -17.98 -3.96 -19.14
CA PHE A 6 -19.01 -5.00 -19.16
C PHE A 6 -18.47 -6.35 -19.64
N GLY A 7 -17.58 -6.34 -20.64
CA GLY A 7 -16.92 -7.53 -21.14
C GLY A 7 -16.08 -8.25 -20.08
N THR A 8 -15.43 -7.48 -19.20
CA THR A 8 -14.64 -8.03 -18.09
C THR A 8 -15.54 -8.72 -17.06
N PHE A 9 -16.64 -8.06 -16.62
CA PHE A 9 -17.59 -8.68 -15.70
C PHE A 9 -18.22 -9.95 -16.28
N ASN A 10 -18.63 -9.92 -17.55
CA ASN A 10 -19.17 -11.10 -18.23
C ASN A 10 -18.16 -12.26 -18.24
N PHE A 11 -16.90 -11.98 -18.59
CA PHE A 11 -15.83 -12.97 -18.54
C PHE A 11 -15.66 -13.56 -17.14
N MET A 12 -15.61 -12.73 -16.09
CA MET A 12 -15.45 -13.19 -14.70
C MET A 12 -16.57 -14.14 -14.27
N ILE A 13 -17.83 -13.81 -14.57
CA ILE A 13 -18.99 -14.63 -14.20
C ILE A 13 -18.96 -15.99 -14.91
N VAL A 14 -18.72 -15.99 -16.22
CA VAL A 14 -18.63 -17.23 -17.01
C VAL A 14 -17.43 -18.06 -16.57
N PHE A 15 -16.31 -17.43 -16.24
CA PHE A 15 -15.10 -18.11 -15.77
C PHE A 15 -15.34 -18.78 -14.41
N GLN A 16 -16.02 -18.09 -13.48
CA GLN A 16 -16.45 -18.70 -12.23
C GLN A 16 -17.40 -19.89 -12.47
N ALA A 17 -18.41 -19.76 -13.32
CA ALA A 17 -19.37 -20.82 -13.59
C ALA A 17 -18.72 -22.07 -14.21
N LYS A 18 -17.70 -21.90 -15.08
CA LYS A 18 -17.04 -23.01 -15.78
C LYS A 18 -15.84 -23.60 -15.04
N HIS A 19 -15.16 -22.82 -14.19
CA HIS A 19 -13.87 -23.22 -13.61
C HIS A 19 -13.82 -23.13 -12.08
N ASN A 20 -14.87 -22.65 -11.42
CA ASN A 20 -14.93 -22.45 -9.97
C ASN A 20 -13.68 -21.74 -9.41
N ILE A 21 -13.23 -20.68 -10.10
CA ILE A 21 -11.97 -19.99 -9.81
C ILE A 21 -11.85 -19.51 -8.37
N LEU A 22 -12.96 -19.16 -7.72
CA LEU A 22 -12.96 -18.73 -6.31
C LEU A 22 -12.38 -19.80 -5.36
N MET A 23 -12.48 -21.08 -5.71
CA MET A 23 -11.92 -22.19 -4.93
C MET A 23 -10.51 -22.59 -5.36
N HIS A 24 -9.94 -21.95 -6.39
CA HIS A 24 -8.61 -22.28 -6.89
C HIS A 24 -7.52 -21.61 -6.05
N GLN A 25 -6.49 -22.37 -5.64
CA GLN A 25 -5.42 -21.89 -4.76
C GLN A 25 -4.66 -20.70 -5.33
N PHE A 26 -4.31 -20.71 -6.62
CA PHE A 26 -3.64 -19.55 -7.25
C PHE A 26 -4.49 -18.28 -7.27
N HIS A 27 -5.81 -18.40 -7.37
CA HIS A 27 -6.69 -17.23 -7.25
C HIS A 27 -6.66 -16.69 -5.82
N MET A 28 -6.79 -17.55 -4.80
CA MET A 28 -6.69 -17.13 -3.40
C MET A 28 -5.34 -16.49 -3.07
N LEU A 29 -4.22 -17.04 -3.56
CA LEU A 29 -2.90 -16.45 -3.39
C LEU A 29 -2.80 -15.06 -4.04
N SER A 30 -3.37 -14.90 -5.23
CA SER A 30 -3.37 -13.61 -5.94
C SER A 30 -4.22 -12.57 -5.21
N VAL A 31 -5.39 -12.98 -4.69
CA VAL A 31 -6.26 -12.15 -3.86
C VAL A 31 -5.55 -11.70 -2.58
N ALA A 32 -4.86 -12.62 -1.89
CA ALA A 32 -4.03 -12.26 -0.74
C ALA A 32 -2.91 -11.29 -1.12
N GLY A 33 -2.30 -11.46 -2.30
CA GLY A 33 -1.28 -10.55 -2.83
C GLY A 33 -1.79 -9.13 -3.07
N VAL A 34 -2.95 -8.95 -3.72
CA VAL A 34 -3.50 -7.60 -3.97
C VAL A 34 -3.99 -6.92 -2.69
N PHE A 35 -4.61 -7.67 -1.77
CA PHE A 35 -5.01 -7.11 -0.48
C PHE A 35 -3.80 -6.78 0.40
N GLY A 36 -2.84 -7.69 0.51
CA GLY A 36 -1.60 -7.46 1.25
C GLY A 36 -0.80 -6.29 0.66
N GLY A 37 -0.69 -6.22 -0.67
CA GLY A 37 0.00 -5.12 -1.35
C GLY A 37 -0.63 -3.75 -1.09
N SER A 38 -1.96 -3.64 -1.18
CA SER A 38 -2.67 -2.38 -0.89
C SER A 38 -2.59 -2.00 0.60
N LEU A 39 -2.72 -2.99 1.50
CA LEU A 39 -2.56 -2.80 2.94
C LEU A 39 -1.15 -2.30 3.28
N PHE A 40 -0.10 -2.97 2.79
CA PHE A 40 1.28 -2.58 3.08
C PHE A 40 1.70 -1.29 2.39
N SER A 41 1.12 -0.96 1.23
CA SER A 41 1.30 0.35 0.60
C SER A 41 0.76 1.47 1.50
N ALA A 42 -0.47 1.33 2.02
CA ALA A 42 -1.06 2.29 2.94
C ALA A 42 -0.28 2.37 4.27
N MET A 43 0.10 1.21 4.83
CA MET A 43 0.87 1.11 6.06
C MET A 43 2.22 1.83 5.93
N HIS A 44 3.00 1.52 4.88
CA HIS A 44 4.30 2.14 4.66
C HIS A 44 4.19 3.66 4.51
N GLY A 45 3.26 4.12 3.66
CA GLY A 45 3.00 5.56 3.48
C GLY A 45 2.67 6.23 4.82
N SER A 46 1.78 5.64 5.62
CA SER A 46 1.39 6.20 6.92
C SER A 46 2.55 6.29 7.92
N LEU A 47 3.39 5.25 8.01
CA LEU A 47 4.54 5.23 8.94
C LEU A 47 5.60 6.26 8.56
N VAL A 48 5.93 6.36 7.27
CA VAL A 48 6.88 7.37 6.77
C VAL A 48 6.33 8.77 7.01
N THR A 49 5.08 9.05 6.62
CA THR A 49 4.47 10.37 6.82
C THR A 49 4.37 10.76 8.29
N SER A 50 4.08 9.81 9.19
CA SER A 50 3.98 10.07 10.64
C SER A 50 5.32 10.41 11.32
N SER A 51 6.44 10.12 10.66
CA SER A 51 7.79 10.24 11.24
C SER A 51 8.68 11.22 10.47
N LEU A 52 8.11 12.05 9.60
CA LEU A 52 8.83 13.13 8.91
C LEU A 52 9.51 14.07 9.91
N ILE A 53 10.75 14.45 9.60
CA ILE A 53 11.48 15.46 10.36
C ILE A 53 10.92 16.84 10.00
N ARG A 54 10.71 17.71 11.00
CA ARG A 54 10.08 19.02 10.78
C ARG A 54 11.07 20.00 10.17
N GLU A 55 10.92 20.25 8.88
CA GLU A 55 11.74 21.18 8.09
C GLU A 55 10.98 22.41 7.56
N THR A 56 9.66 22.48 7.77
CA THR A 56 8.80 23.58 7.30
C THR A 56 8.02 24.24 8.43
N THR A 57 7.43 25.40 8.16
CA THR A 57 6.46 26.05 9.06
C THR A 57 5.04 25.48 8.83
N GLU A 58 4.12 25.78 9.74
CA GLU A 58 2.72 25.32 9.68
C GLU A 58 1.94 25.88 8.48
N ASN A 59 2.38 27.03 7.95
CA ASN A 59 1.73 27.71 6.82
C ASN A 59 2.23 27.20 5.45
N GLU A 60 3.09 26.18 5.44
CA GLU A 60 3.65 25.59 4.23
C GLU A 60 3.44 24.08 4.18
N SER A 61 3.38 23.53 2.97
CA SER A 61 3.33 22.07 2.79
C SER A 61 4.62 21.43 3.30
N THR A 62 4.48 20.38 4.10
CA THR A 62 5.60 19.55 4.60
C THR A 62 6.44 18.94 3.49
N ASN A 63 5.87 18.75 2.29
CA ASN A 63 6.59 18.24 1.12
C ASN A 63 7.76 19.15 0.71
N LYS A 64 7.68 20.47 0.98
CA LYS A 64 8.79 21.40 0.71
C LYS A 64 9.99 21.17 1.63
N GLY A 65 9.82 20.43 2.72
CA GLY A 65 10.90 20.07 3.63
C GLY A 65 11.92 19.12 2.99
N TYR A 66 11.49 18.30 2.03
CA TYR A 66 12.39 17.46 1.24
C TYR A 66 12.97 18.23 0.06
N ARG A 67 14.29 18.10 -0.15
CA ARG A 67 15.00 18.61 -1.32
C ARG A 67 15.47 17.46 -2.20
N PHE A 68 15.21 17.58 -3.49
CA PHE A 68 15.73 16.63 -4.46
C PHE A 68 17.26 16.56 -4.37
N SER A 69 17.79 15.34 -4.29
CA SER A 69 19.24 15.05 -4.12
C SER A 69 19.84 15.41 -2.74
N GLN A 70 19.03 15.60 -1.69
CA GLN A 70 19.56 15.67 -0.33
C GLN A 70 20.21 14.33 0.09
N LYS A 71 21.21 14.39 0.97
CA LYS A 71 21.92 13.20 1.46
C LYS A 71 21.32 12.59 2.73
N GLU A 72 20.62 13.40 3.52
CA GLU A 72 20.04 12.98 4.78
C GLU A 72 18.63 12.41 4.57
N GLU A 73 18.25 11.44 5.40
CA GLU A 73 16.91 10.86 5.41
C GLU A 73 15.86 11.89 5.84
N THR A 74 14.68 11.86 5.21
CA THR A 74 13.60 12.84 5.47
C THR A 74 12.70 12.48 6.66
N TYR A 75 12.85 11.26 7.19
CA TYR A 75 12.03 10.72 8.27
C TYR A 75 12.87 9.91 9.26
N ASN A 76 12.37 9.72 10.46
CA ASN A 76 13.03 8.94 11.49
C ASN A 76 12.53 7.49 11.51
N ILE A 77 13.30 6.58 10.92
CA ILE A 77 12.98 5.15 10.88
C ILE A 77 12.95 4.50 12.28
N VAL A 78 13.75 4.97 13.23
CA VAL A 78 13.77 4.43 14.60
C VAL A 78 12.46 4.75 15.31
N THR A 79 11.93 5.96 15.13
CA THR A 79 10.62 6.36 15.66
C THR A 79 9.49 5.56 15.00
N ALA A 80 9.51 5.43 13.67
CA ALA A 80 8.51 4.64 12.94
C ALA A 80 8.50 3.17 13.38
N HIS A 81 9.69 2.57 13.51
CA HIS A 81 9.86 1.21 14.00
C HIS A 81 9.38 1.06 15.44
N GLY A 82 9.76 1.97 16.34
CA GLY A 82 9.34 1.95 17.73
C GLY A 82 7.82 2.08 17.91
N TYR A 83 7.16 2.91 17.08
CA TYR A 83 5.70 2.99 17.06
C TYR A 83 5.07 1.67 16.59
N PHE A 84 5.52 1.15 15.45
CA PHE A 84 4.95 -0.07 14.88
C PHE A 84 5.19 -1.30 15.76
N GLY A 85 6.38 -1.41 16.36
CA GLY A 85 6.73 -2.46 17.31
C GLY A 85 5.76 -2.49 18.49
N ARG A 86 5.56 -1.34 19.16
CA ARG A 86 4.62 -1.20 20.30
C ARG A 86 3.17 -1.42 19.91
N LEU A 87 2.79 -1.15 18.67
CA LEU A 87 1.42 -1.36 18.20
C LEU A 87 1.07 -2.85 18.14
N PHE A 88 2.04 -3.72 17.87
CA PHE A 88 1.75 -5.13 17.59
C PHE A 88 2.49 -6.14 18.46
N PHE A 89 3.82 -6.13 18.53
CA PHE A 89 4.57 -7.32 18.99
C PHE A 89 5.91 -7.06 19.71
N GLN A 90 6.27 -5.80 20.01
CA GLN A 90 7.48 -5.50 20.80
C GLN A 90 7.21 -5.50 22.30
#